data_AF-A0A1G9VVQ2-F1
#
_entry.id   AF-A0A1G9VVQ2-F1
#
_cell.length_a   1.000
_cell.length_b   1.000
_cell.length_c   1.000
_cell.angle_alpha   90.00
_cell.angle_beta   90.00
_cell.angle_gamma   90.00
#
_symmetry.space_group_name_H-M   'P 1'
#
loop_
_entity.id
_entity.type
_entity.pdbx_description
1 polymer ?
#
loop_
_entity_poly.entity_id
_entity_poly.type
_entity_poly.pdbx_seq_one_letter_code
_entity_poly.pdbx_strand_id
1 'polypeptide(L)'
;MSPEAPDSPLSRRGVVRLLNTTGGRLLCLAGAVDAAAVDAFWRRYGREPARVDRIDARSVTALSEPGAELLLDHVEAAELAGRPVELRPSPAVTRVLTGRGPGARTG
;
A
#
# COMPACT_ATOMS: atom_id res chain seq x y z
N MET A 1 30.97 21.75 5.13
CA MET A 1 30.21 21.32 3.92
C MET A 1 29.84 19.88 4.15
N SER A 2 28.58 19.60 4.48
CA SER A 2 28.05 18.25 4.68
C SER A 2 28.08 17.47 3.37
N PRO A 3 28.28 16.14 3.35
CA PRO A 3 28.11 15.37 2.14
C PRO A 3 26.60 15.26 1.85
N GLU A 4 26.15 15.84 0.75
CA GLU A 4 24.89 15.47 0.12
C GLU A 4 24.97 13.98 -0.22
N ALA A 5 24.34 13.15 0.61
CA ALA A 5 24.11 11.76 0.26
C ALA A 5 23.30 11.74 -1.05
N PRO A 6 23.68 10.91 -2.04
CA PRO A 6 23.03 10.93 -3.33
C PRO A 6 21.56 10.55 -3.15
N ASP A 7 20.67 11.45 -3.55
CA ASP A 7 19.25 11.23 -3.77
C ASP A 7 19.09 10.20 -4.88
N SER A 8 19.35 8.94 -4.53
CA SER A 8 19.39 7.84 -5.46
C SER A 8 17.95 7.57 -5.90
N PRO A 9 17.68 7.33 -7.19
CA PRO A 9 16.33 6.97 -7.65
C PRO A 9 15.76 5.73 -6.95
N LEU A 10 16.62 4.91 -6.34
CA LEU A 10 16.25 3.79 -5.46
C LEU A 10 15.69 4.24 -4.10
N SER A 11 16.11 5.39 -3.57
CA SER A 11 15.59 5.99 -2.33
C SER A 11 14.25 6.69 -2.55
N ARG A 12 13.90 7.04 -3.80
CA ARG A 12 12.59 7.57 -4.17
C ARG A 12 11.55 6.50 -4.52
N ARG A 13 11.97 5.26 -4.76
CA ARG A 13 11.06 4.15 -5.11
C ARG A 13 10.31 3.68 -3.88
N GLY A 14 8.98 3.71 -3.94
CA GLY A 14 8.15 3.06 -2.95
C GLY A 14 8.30 1.55 -2.97
N VAL A 15 7.92 0.92 -1.87
CA VAL A 15 7.94 -0.53 -1.71
C VAL A 15 6.56 -1.00 -1.24
N VAL A 16 6.16 -2.16 -1.76
CA VAL A 16 5.00 -2.92 -1.30
C VAL A 16 5.47 -4.33 -0.99
N ARG A 17 5.27 -4.81 0.23
CA ARG A 17 5.79 -6.11 0.68
C ARG A 17 4.81 -6.84 1.57
N LEU A 18 4.77 -8.17 1.42
CA LEU A 18 4.15 -9.05 2.39
C LEU A 18 5.19 -9.52 3.39
N LEU A 19 4.89 -9.33 4.66
CA LEU A 19 5.73 -9.70 5.79
C LEU A 19 4.95 -10.66 6.69
N ASN A 20 5.62 -11.70 7.16
CA ASN A 20 5.09 -12.53 8.24
C ASN A 20 5.67 -11.99 9.56
N THR A 21 4.80 -11.65 10.49
CA THR A 21 5.18 -11.13 11.81
C THR A 21 4.62 -12.04 12.88
N THR A 22 5.10 -11.89 14.12
CA THR A 22 4.52 -12.59 15.28
C THR A 22 3.04 -12.20 15.50
N GLY A 23 2.60 -11.06 14.98
CA GLY A 23 1.21 -10.60 15.00
C GLY A 23 0.40 -10.94 13.75
N GLY A 24 0.85 -11.89 12.92
CA GLY A 24 0.17 -12.30 11.70
C GLY A 24 0.80 -11.72 10.42
N ARG A 25 0.07 -11.82 9.32
CA ARG A 25 0.54 -11.43 7.99
C ARG A 25 0.25 -9.95 7.73
N LEU A 26 1.28 -9.21 7.34
CA LEU A 26 1.27 -7.77 7.19
C LEU A 26 1.53 -7.38 5.73
N LEU A 27 0.68 -6.52 5.17
CA LEU A 27 1.00 -5.76 3.97
C LEU A 27 1.65 -4.43 4.38
N CYS A 28 2.90 -4.22 3.99
CA CYS A 28 3.66 -3.02 4.31
C CYS A 28 3.90 -2.17 3.06
N LEU A 29 3.50 -0.90 3.13
CA LEU A 29 3.71 0.12 2.11
C LEU A 29 4.58 1.24 2.68
N ALA A 30 5.61 1.63 1.94
CA ALA A 30 6.50 2.73 2.33
C ALA A 30 7.06 3.50 1.13
N GLY A 31 7.36 4.78 1.32
CA GLY A 31 7.87 5.67 0.27
C GLY A 31 6.78 6.14 -0.70
N ALA A 32 7.20 6.51 -1.92
CA ALA A 32 6.30 6.89 -3.00
C ALA A 32 5.82 5.64 -3.74
N VAL A 33 4.65 5.14 -3.38
CA VAL A 33 4.10 3.91 -3.97
C VAL A 33 3.45 4.27 -5.31
N ASP A 34 4.14 3.92 -6.38
CA ASP A 34 3.75 4.15 -7.77
C ASP A 34 3.39 2.84 -8.49
N ALA A 35 3.07 2.93 -9.78
CA ALA A 35 2.75 1.76 -10.60
C ALA A 35 3.91 0.75 -10.68
N ALA A 36 5.15 1.21 -10.69
CA ALA A 36 6.32 0.33 -10.76
C ALA A 36 6.49 -0.47 -9.44
N ALA A 37 6.21 0.13 -8.29
CA ALA A 37 6.20 -0.55 -7.00
C ALA A 37 5.11 -1.64 -6.94
N VAL A 38 3.92 -1.35 -7.46
CA VAL A 38 2.80 -2.30 -7.55
C VAL A 38 3.09 -3.43 -8.52
N ASP A 39 3.66 -3.14 -9.69
CA ASP A 39 4.06 -4.16 -10.67
C ASP A 39 5.14 -5.09 -10.12
N ALA A 40 6.12 -4.55 -9.40
CA ALA A 40 7.15 -5.35 -8.74
C ALA A 40 6.54 -6.28 -7.69
N PHE A 41 5.54 -5.82 -6.96
CA PHE A 41 4.78 -6.62 -6.02
C PHE A 41 4.01 -7.74 -6.71
N TRP A 42 3.23 -7.44 -7.74
CA TRP A 42 2.44 -8.44 -8.47
C TRP A 42 3.31 -9.49 -9.17
N ARG A 43 4.45 -9.09 -9.75
CA ARG A 43 5.41 -10.04 -10.31
C ARG A 43 5.94 -11.03 -9.27
N ARG A 44 6.01 -10.62 -8.01
CA ARG A 44 6.54 -11.44 -6.92
C ARG A 44 5.48 -12.30 -6.23
N TYR A 45 4.28 -11.76 -6.03
CA TYR A 45 3.26 -12.35 -5.16
C TYR A 45 1.96 -12.73 -5.88
N GLY A 46 1.82 -12.37 -7.16
CA GLY A 46 0.58 -12.48 -7.91
C GLY A 46 -0.35 -11.28 -7.70
N ARG A 47 -1.46 -11.25 -8.45
CA ARG A 47 -2.47 -10.19 -8.38
C ARG A 47 -3.57 -10.44 -7.34
N GLU A 48 -3.75 -11.70 -6.94
CA GLU A 48 -4.77 -12.07 -5.99
C GLU A 48 -4.47 -11.46 -4.60
N PRO A 49 -5.44 -10.76 -3.97
CA PRO A 49 -5.24 -10.18 -2.65
C PRO A 49 -4.83 -11.24 -1.63
N ALA A 50 -3.66 -11.03 -1.05
CA ALA A 50 -3.15 -11.90 -0.03
C ALA A 50 -3.96 -11.71 1.26
N ARG A 51 -4.41 -12.81 1.89
CA ARG A 51 -4.92 -12.73 3.27
C ARG A 51 -3.88 -12.10 4.18
N VAL A 52 -4.23 -10.96 4.77
CA VAL A 52 -3.41 -10.17 5.70
C VAL A 52 -4.27 -9.83 6.91
N ASP A 53 -3.62 -9.66 8.06
CA ASP A 53 -4.28 -9.25 9.31
C ASP A 53 -4.13 -7.73 9.53
N ARG A 54 -3.12 -7.12 8.91
CA ARG A 54 -2.81 -5.68 9.03
C ARG A 54 -2.27 -5.11 7.72
N ILE A 55 -2.53 -3.82 7.50
CA ILE A 55 -1.90 -2.99 6.47
C ILE A 55 -1.18 -1.83 7.15
N ASP A 56 0.16 -1.77 7.08
CA ASP A 56 0.94 -0.62 7.54
C ASP A 56 1.34 0.25 6.35
N ALA A 57 0.77 1.44 6.28
CA ALA A 57 1.05 2.44 5.26
C ALA A 57 1.50 3.78 5.88
N ARG A 58 1.94 3.78 7.14
CA ARG A 58 2.35 5.01 7.86
C ARG A 58 3.58 5.68 7.24
N SER A 59 4.42 4.90 6.55
CA SER A 59 5.63 5.39 5.90
C SER A 59 5.42 5.79 4.43
N VAL A 60 4.17 5.77 3.94
CA VAL A 60 3.85 6.21 2.58
C VAL A 60 3.90 7.73 2.49
N THR A 61 4.67 8.24 1.53
CA THR A 61 4.83 9.67 1.27
C THR A 61 4.01 10.15 0.08
N ALA A 62 3.72 9.27 -0.89
CA ALA A 62 2.82 9.48 -2.01
C ALA A 62 2.18 8.15 -2.43
N LEU A 63 0.93 8.19 -2.89
CA LEU A 63 0.18 7.00 -3.30
C LEU A 63 -0.44 7.24 -4.68
N SER A 64 -0.06 6.45 -5.66
CA SER A 64 -0.64 6.48 -7.01
C SER A 64 -2.01 5.78 -7.06
N GLU A 65 -2.69 5.91 -8.20
CA GLU A 65 -3.97 5.24 -8.45
C GLU A 65 -3.87 3.71 -8.28
N PRO A 66 -2.90 2.99 -8.92
CA PRO A 66 -2.72 1.55 -8.69
C PRO A 66 -2.37 1.19 -7.24
N GLY A 67 -1.64 2.06 -6.53
CA GLY A 67 -1.28 1.82 -5.14
C GLY A 67 -2.49 1.87 -4.20
N ALA A 68 -3.41 2.79 -4.46
CA ALA A 68 -4.66 2.89 -3.71
C ALA A 68 -5.66 1.79 -4.07
N GLU A 69 -5.75 1.38 -5.34
CA GLU A 69 -6.52 0.18 -5.74
C GLU A 69 -6.02 -1.07 -5.02
N LEU A 70 -4.70 -1.33 -5.06
CA LEU A 70 -4.09 -2.46 -4.36
C LEU A 70 -4.44 -2.45 -2.87
N LEU A 71 -4.42 -1.29 -2.21
CA LEU A 71 -4.78 -1.17 -0.80
C LEU A 71 -6.26 -1.50 -0.57
N LEU A 72 -7.15 -0.93 -1.38
CA LEU A 72 -8.59 -1.13 -1.29
C LEU A 72 -8.99 -2.59 -1.55
N ASP A 73 -8.39 -3.25 -2.54
CA ASP A 73 -8.65 -4.66 -2.85
C ASP A 73 -8.33 -5.57 -1.65
N HIS A 74 -7.24 -5.29 -0.93
CA HIS A 74 -6.89 -6.06 0.28
C HIS A 74 -7.85 -5.79 1.44
N VAL A 75 -8.35 -4.55 1.57
CA VAL A 75 -9.37 -4.23 2.57
C VAL A 75 -10.68 -4.94 2.23
N GLU A 76 -11.17 -4.80 0.99
CA GLU A 76 -12.42 -5.41 0.54
C GLU A 76 -12.36 -6.95 0.64
N ALA A 77 -11.26 -7.58 0.22
CA ALA A 77 -11.09 -9.02 0.34
C ALA A 77 -11.14 -9.50 1.81
N ALA A 78 -10.61 -8.70 2.74
CA ALA A 78 -10.64 -9.01 4.17
C ALA A 78 -12.04 -8.84 4.78
N GLU A 79 -12.77 -7.80 4.39
CA GLU A 79 -14.17 -7.59 4.76
C GLU A 79 -15.05 -8.75 4.24
N LEU A 80 -14.90 -9.13 2.97
CA LEU A 80 -15.62 -10.25 2.37
C LEU A 80 -15.31 -11.59 3.06
N ALA A 81 -14.11 -11.73 3.62
CA ALA A 81 -13.71 -12.90 4.41
C ALA A 81 -14.22 -12.84 5.87
N GLY A 82 -14.95 -11.80 6.27
CA GLY A 82 -15.45 -11.62 7.64
C GLY A 82 -14.34 -11.34 8.67
N ARG A 83 -13.16 -10.91 8.22
CA ARG A 83 -11.99 -10.63 9.06
C ARG A 83 -11.40 -9.27 8.67
N PRO A 84 -11.99 -8.15 9.11
CA PRO A 84 -11.53 -6.81 8.73
C PRO A 84 -10.06 -6.60 9.09
N VAL A 85 -9.31 -5.94 8.20
CA VAL A 85 -7.89 -5.63 8.41
C VAL A 85 -7.70 -4.37 9.24
N GLU A 86 -6.70 -4.38 10.10
CA GLU A 86 -6.26 -3.14 10.76
C GLU A 86 -5.46 -2.29 9.76
N LEU A 87 -6.02 -1.19 9.26
CA LEU A 87 -5.32 -0.23 8.38
C LEU A 87 -4.68 0.89 9.20
N ARG A 88 -3.38 1.11 9.00
CA ARG A 88 -2.61 2.23 9.58
C ARG A 88 -2.13 3.19 8.48
N PRO A 89 -2.92 4.21 8.11
CA PRO A 89 -2.60 5.09 6.99
C PRO A 89 -1.66 6.23 7.41
N SER A 90 -0.88 6.75 6.45
CA SER A 90 -0.26 8.07 6.56
C SER A 90 -1.23 9.17 6.11
N PRO A 91 -0.95 10.46 6.39
CA PRO A 91 -1.77 11.56 5.88
C PRO A 91 -1.88 11.59 4.34
N ALA A 92 -0.84 11.14 3.61
CA ALA A 92 -0.89 11.05 2.15
C ALA A 92 -1.92 10.00 1.71
N VAL A 93 -1.91 8.83 2.36
CA VAL A 93 -2.87 7.74 2.11
C VAL A 93 -4.29 8.20 2.44
N THR A 94 -4.49 8.81 3.63
CA THR A 94 -5.80 9.30 4.04
C THR A 94 -6.38 10.27 3.00
N ARG A 95 -5.60 11.25 2.51
CA ARG A 95 -6.08 12.20 1.49
C ARG A 95 -6.58 11.51 0.23
N VAL A 96 -5.82 10.54 -0.29
CA VAL A 96 -6.20 9.79 -1.49
C VAL A 96 -7.47 8.99 -1.25
N LEU A 97 -7.57 8.28 -0.12
CA LEU A 97 -8.76 7.47 0.21
C LEU A 97 -10.00 8.33 0.44
N THR A 98 -9.87 9.49 1.11
CA THR A 98 -11.01 10.41 1.31
C THR A 98 -11.46 11.09 0.01
N GLY A 99 -10.52 11.34 -0.91
CA GLY A 99 -10.85 11.88 -2.24
C GLY A 99 -11.60 10.89 -3.13
N ARG A 100 -11.52 9.58 -2.80
CA ARG A 100 -12.21 8.47 -3.47
C ARG A 100 -13.52 8.07 -2.80
N GLY A 101 -14.20 8.98 -2.07
CA GLY A 101 -15.46 8.70 -1.36
C GLY A 101 -16.50 7.94 -2.22
N PRO A 102 -17.56 7.38 -1.60
CA PRO A 102 -18.36 6.25 -2.10
C PRO A 102 -19.14 6.44 -3.43
N GLY A 103 -18.90 7.50 -4.19
CA GLY A 103 -19.60 7.84 -5.45
C GLY A 103 -18.95 7.36 -6.75
N ALA A 104 -17.87 6.58 -6.73
CA ALA A 104 -17.14 6.18 -7.95
C ALA A 104 -17.41 4.74 -8.42
N ARG A 105 -18.58 4.14 -8.08
CA ARG A 105 -18.99 2.79 -8.54
C ARG A 105 -20.28 2.77 -9.36
N THR A 106 -20.50 3.78 -10.20
CA THR A 106 -21.53 3.71 -11.24
C THR A 106 -20.96 4.23 -12.55
N GLY A 107 -20.63 3.31 -13.46
CA GLY A 107 -20.18 3.55 -14.82
C GLY A 107 -20.10 2.23 -15.55
#